data_AF-A0A1H5K4C4-F1
#
_entry.id   AF-A0A1H5K4C4-F1
#
_cell.length_a   1.000
_cell.length_b   1.000
_cell.length_c   1.000
_cell.angle_alpha   90.00
_cell.angle_beta   90.00
_cell.angle_gamma   90.00
#
_symmetry.space_group_name_H-M   'P 1'
#
loop_
_entity.id
_entity.type
_entity.pdbx_description
1 polymer ?
#
loop_
_entity_poly.entity_id
_entity_poly.type
_entity_poly.pdbx_seq_one_letter_code
_entity_poly.pdbx_strand_id
1 'polypeptide(L)'
;MATTPAADRRDVIVRSAFISDEVGEIVAWHDSEGPTIDIHLEPEDSGQRADVSLTPSEARDLARQLREVADTAQRAGWTPAVLADARERYLPGLSDEQIMQRLDTLAERLGGLVLGYRGKVDWRAGRILVAETGHQLLDRAADAVGTAEQHLAGYQQAVDQLGTVKAELDHVRRFFTHESELPR
;
A
#
# COMPACT_ATOMS: atom_id res chain seq x y z
N MET A 1 39.90 34.12 -39.55
CA MET A 1 39.61 32.80 -38.96
C MET A 1 39.08 33.03 -37.56
N ALA A 2 37.77 32.94 -37.37
CA ALA A 2 37.17 32.96 -36.04
C ALA A 2 37.28 31.53 -35.48
N THR A 3 38.01 31.38 -34.39
CA THR A 3 38.03 30.16 -33.59
C THR A 3 36.64 29.96 -33.00
N THR A 4 35.89 29.01 -33.54
CA THR A 4 34.71 28.43 -32.89
C THR A 4 35.16 27.92 -31.52
N PRO A 5 34.51 28.32 -30.40
CA PRO A 5 34.80 27.70 -29.11
C PRO A 5 34.57 26.19 -29.26
N ALA A 6 35.52 25.40 -28.79
CA ALA A 6 35.42 23.95 -28.76
C ALA A 6 34.05 23.59 -28.18
N ALA A 7 33.22 22.87 -28.93
CA ALA A 7 31.95 22.37 -28.44
C ALA A 7 32.25 21.60 -27.16
N ASP A 8 31.74 22.08 -26.02
CA ASP A 8 31.76 21.34 -24.76
C ASP A 8 31.29 19.93 -25.07
N ARG A 9 32.19 18.96 -24.90
CA ARG A 9 31.89 17.56 -25.13
C ARG A 9 31.07 17.09 -23.94
N ARG A 10 29.79 17.47 -23.94
CA ARG A 10 28.80 17.03 -22.95
C ARG A 10 28.53 15.55 -23.24
N ASP A 11 28.99 14.70 -22.34
CA ASP A 11 28.71 13.27 -22.44
C ASP A 11 27.29 13.05 -21.90
N VAL A 12 26.33 12.93 -22.82
CA VAL A 12 24.92 12.67 -22.49
C VAL A 12 24.81 11.27 -21.85
N ILE A 13 24.28 11.22 -20.64
CA ILE A 13 24.05 10.00 -19.87
C ILE A 13 22.69 9.39 -20.25
N VAL A 14 21.63 10.20 -20.20
CA VAL A 14 20.26 9.77 -20.52
C VAL A 14 19.41 10.94 -21.00
N ARG A 15 18.44 10.64 -21.86
CA ARG A 15 17.42 11.59 -22.34
C ARG A 15 16.03 10.96 -22.20
N SER A 16 15.06 11.75 -21.75
CA SER A 16 13.65 11.35 -21.62
C SER A 16 12.74 12.52 -21.95
N ALA A 17 11.51 12.24 -22.36
CA ALA A 17 10.47 13.26 -22.49
C ALA A 17 10.08 13.85 -21.12
N PHE A 18 9.69 15.12 -21.10
CA PHE A 18 9.07 15.78 -19.94
C PHE A 18 7.55 15.70 -20.07
N ILE A 19 6.92 14.73 -19.41
CA ILE A 19 5.48 14.37 -19.55
C ILE A 19 5.16 13.80 -20.95
N SER A 20 5.42 14.55 -22.02
CA SER A 20 5.42 14.13 -23.43
C SER A 20 6.50 14.88 -24.21
N ASP A 21 6.85 14.37 -25.40
CA ASP A 21 7.79 14.98 -26.33
C ASP A 21 7.31 16.33 -26.88
N GLU A 22 5.99 16.53 -26.97
CA GLU A 22 5.36 17.81 -27.38
C GLU A 22 5.50 18.93 -26.32
N VAL A 23 5.86 18.60 -25.07
CA VAL A 23 5.99 19.57 -23.96
C VAL A 23 7.45 19.94 -23.71
N GLY A 24 8.35 18.96 -23.78
CA GLY A 24 9.76 19.19 -23.50
C GLY A 24 10.58 17.92 -23.26
N GLU A 25 11.81 18.11 -22.82
CA GLU A 25 12.75 17.02 -22.55
C GLU A 25 13.54 17.21 -21.25
N ILE A 26 14.02 16.08 -20.72
CA ILE A 26 14.92 16.00 -19.59
C ILE A 26 16.20 15.31 -20.08
N VAL A 27 17.34 15.97 -19.91
CA VAL A 27 18.65 15.48 -20.35
C VAL A 27 19.60 15.46 -19.17
N ALA A 28 20.09 14.28 -18.81
CA ALA A 28 21.21 14.15 -17.89
C ALA A 28 22.50 14.01 -18.69
N TRP A 29 23.51 14.79 -18.34
CA TRP A 29 24.82 14.78 -18.98
C TRP A 29 25.91 15.05 -17.95
N HIS A 30 27.16 14.86 -18.36
CA HIS A 30 28.32 15.07 -17.52
C HIS A 30 29.37 15.90 -18.24
N ASP A 31 30.03 16.80 -17.51
CA ASP A 31 31.18 17.58 -17.95
C ASP A 31 32.29 17.67 -16.89
N SER A 32 33.16 18.67 -16.98
CA SER A 32 34.25 18.90 -16.02
C SER A 32 33.77 19.30 -14.61
N GLU A 33 32.56 19.82 -14.46
CA GLU A 33 31.99 20.25 -13.18
C GLU A 33 31.17 19.13 -12.52
N GLY A 34 30.66 18.18 -13.32
CA GLY A 34 30.05 16.94 -12.85
C GLY A 34 28.76 16.59 -13.59
N PRO A 35 27.92 15.70 -13.02
CA PRO A 35 26.64 15.36 -13.61
C PRO A 35 25.62 16.49 -13.40
N THR A 36 24.96 16.90 -14.48
CA THR A 36 23.91 17.92 -14.51
C THR A 36 22.67 17.37 -15.21
N ILE A 37 21.49 17.81 -14.76
CA ILE A 37 20.20 17.48 -15.35
C ILE A 37 19.58 18.77 -15.86
N ASP A 38 19.40 18.88 -17.17
CA ASP A 38 18.68 19.98 -17.79
C ASP A 38 17.24 19.55 -18.11
N ILE A 39 16.29 20.41 -17.77
CA ILE A 39 14.88 20.30 -18.16
C ILE A 39 14.61 21.44 -19.14
N HIS A 40 14.26 21.08 -20.37
CA HIS A 40 13.93 22.00 -21.45
C HIS A 40 12.43 21.91 -21.69
N LEU A 41 11.71 23.01 -21.43
CA LEU A 41 10.27 23.11 -21.65
C LEU A 41 10.05 24.06 -22.83
N GLU A 42 9.49 23.52 -23.91
CA GLU A 42 9.11 24.29 -25.09
C GLU A 42 7.84 23.67 -25.68
N PRO A 43 6.66 23.88 -25.03
CA PRO A 43 5.42 23.29 -25.51
C PRO A 43 5.07 23.82 -26.90
N GLU A 44 4.62 22.93 -27.78
CA GLU A 44 4.21 23.30 -29.13
C GLU A 44 3.17 24.43 -29.13
N ASP A 45 3.28 25.34 -30.10
CA ASP A 45 2.40 26.49 -30.32
C ASP A 45 2.29 27.51 -29.18
N SER A 46 3.04 27.34 -28.08
CA SER A 46 2.99 28.27 -26.94
C SER A 46 3.87 29.52 -27.14
N GLY A 47 4.94 29.40 -27.94
CA GLY A 47 6.00 30.41 -28.02
C GLY A 47 6.74 30.67 -26.70
N GLN A 48 6.52 29.83 -25.70
CA GLN A 48 7.12 29.93 -24.37
C GLN A 48 8.25 28.92 -24.24
N ARG A 49 9.35 29.36 -23.61
CA ARG A 49 10.50 28.50 -23.34
C ARG A 49 10.96 28.69 -21.91
N ALA A 50 11.22 27.59 -21.21
CA ALA A 50 11.83 27.59 -19.90
C ALA A 50 12.92 26.51 -19.83
N ASP A 51 14.10 26.90 -19.35
CA ASP A 51 15.24 26.01 -19.15
C ASP A 51 15.59 25.98 -17.67
N VAL A 52 15.70 24.78 -17.09
CA VAL A 52 16.06 24.59 -15.68
C VAL A 52 17.20 23.58 -15.62
N SER A 53 18.34 24.00 -15.06
CA SER A 53 19.50 23.13 -14.81
C SER A 53 19.58 22.80 -13.32
N LEU A 54 19.71 21.51 -13.02
CA LEU A 54 19.70 20.99 -11.65
C LEU A 54 20.86 20.01 -11.46
N THR A 55 21.45 20.03 -10.28
CA THR A 55 22.27 18.92 -9.81
C THR A 55 21.39 17.69 -9.49
N PRO A 56 21.96 16.47 -9.45
CA PRO A 56 21.21 15.28 -9.03
C PRO A 56 20.62 15.35 -7.62
N SER A 57 21.18 16.15 -6.71
CA SER A 57 20.58 16.40 -5.39
C SER A 57 19.33 17.26 -5.49
N GLU A 58 19.41 18.39 -6.21
CA GLU A 58 18.28 19.31 -6.38
C GLU A 58 17.14 18.65 -7.17
N ALA A 59 17.45 17.82 -8.16
CA ALA A 59 16.45 17.05 -8.89
C ALA A 59 15.67 16.08 -7.97
N ARG A 60 16.34 15.49 -6.97
CA ARG A 60 15.67 14.65 -5.95
C ARG A 60 14.77 15.48 -5.03
N ASP A 61 15.23 16.67 -4.64
CA ASP A 61 14.42 17.58 -3.83
C ASP A 61 13.19 18.09 -4.59
N LEU A 62 13.35 18.47 -5.86
CA LEU A 62 12.23 18.87 -6.72
C LEU A 62 11.23 17.72 -6.89
N ALA A 63 11.69 16.50 -7.15
CA ALA A 63 10.82 15.34 -7.27
C ALA A 63 10.01 15.09 -5.98
N ARG A 64 10.65 15.26 -4.81
CA ARG A 64 9.96 15.17 -3.51
C ARG A 64 8.90 16.26 -3.35
N GLN A 65 9.22 17.52 -3.68
CA GLN A 65 8.27 18.63 -3.59
C GLN A 65 7.06 18.42 -4.53
N LEU A 66 7.29 17.99 -5.76
CA LEU A 66 6.22 17.70 -6.72
C LEU A 66 5.31 16.59 -6.22
N ARG A 67 5.87 15.54 -5.61
CA ARG A 67 5.10 14.47 -4.98
C ARG A 67 4.27 14.99 -3.80
N GLU A 68 4.84 15.78 -2.90
CA GLU A 68 4.12 16.38 -1.76
C GLU A 68 2.93 17.25 -2.22
N VAL A 69 3.11 18.03 -3.30
CA VAL A 69 2.04 18.83 -3.92
C VAL A 69 0.96 17.93 -4.53
N ALA A 70 1.36 16.88 -5.26
CA ALA A 70 0.42 15.93 -5.86
C ALA A 70 -0.42 15.21 -4.80
N ASP A 71 0.22 14.75 -3.71
CA ASP A 71 -0.46 14.11 -2.58
C ASP A 71 -1.47 15.06 -1.92
N THR A 72 -1.10 16.34 -1.77
CA THR A 72 -1.99 17.38 -1.22
C THR A 72 -3.18 17.64 -2.15
N ALA A 73 -2.95 17.78 -3.45
CA ALA A 73 -3.99 18.00 -4.45
C ALA A 73 -4.95 16.80 -4.52
N GLN A 74 -4.41 15.58 -4.45
CA GLN A 74 -5.20 14.36 -4.40
C GLN A 74 -6.10 14.32 -3.15
N ARG A 75 -5.54 14.62 -1.97
CA ARG A 75 -6.33 14.68 -0.73
C ARG A 75 -7.42 15.73 -0.76
N ALA A 76 -7.18 16.88 -1.39
CA ALA A 76 -8.23 17.88 -1.61
C ALA A 76 -9.38 17.34 -2.48
N GLY A 77 -9.12 16.31 -3.30
CA GLY A 77 -10.13 15.59 -4.08
C GLY A 77 -11.08 14.72 -3.24
N TRP A 78 -10.72 14.38 -1.99
CA TRP A 78 -11.56 13.60 -1.06
C TRP A 78 -12.66 14.44 -0.43
N THR A 79 -13.57 14.94 -1.27
CA THR A 79 -14.70 15.75 -0.81
C THR A 79 -15.67 14.91 0.03
N PRO A 80 -16.47 15.53 0.93
CA PRO A 80 -17.49 14.82 1.69
C PRO A 80 -18.46 13.99 0.82
N ALA A 81 -18.75 14.45 -0.41
CA ALA A 81 -19.57 13.72 -1.37
C ALA A 81 -18.89 12.43 -1.86
N VAL A 82 -17.57 12.48 -2.12
CA VAL A 82 -16.77 11.29 -2.49
C VAL A 82 -16.76 10.28 -1.33
N LEU A 83 -16.53 10.77 -0.11
CA LEU A 83 -16.46 9.91 1.08
C LEU A 83 -17.81 9.25 1.38
N ALA A 84 -18.91 9.99 1.21
CA ALA A 84 -20.26 9.45 1.33
C ALA A 84 -20.55 8.37 0.26
N ASP A 85 -20.23 8.62 -1.01
CA ASP A 85 -20.40 7.64 -2.10
C ASP A 85 -19.55 6.39 -1.85
N ALA A 86 -18.30 6.56 -1.43
CA ALA A 86 -17.39 5.46 -1.11
C ALA A 86 -17.92 4.60 0.05
N ARG A 87 -18.43 5.24 1.12
CA ARG A 87 -19.03 4.56 2.27
C ARG A 87 -20.26 3.75 1.86
N GLU A 88 -21.16 4.36 1.09
CA GLU A 88 -22.42 3.73 0.70
C GLU A 88 -22.17 2.51 -0.19
N ARG A 89 -21.22 2.61 -1.13
CA ARG A 89 -21.10 1.63 -2.23
C ARG A 89 -20.01 0.59 -2.03
N TYR A 90 -18.91 0.95 -1.37
CA TYR A 90 -17.71 0.12 -1.39
C TYR A 90 -17.17 -0.21 0.00
N LEU A 91 -17.32 0.72 0.96
CA LEU A 91 -16.69 0.65 2.27
C LEU A 91 -17.69 0.90 3.41
N PRO A 92 -18.77 0.09 3.51
CA PRO A 92 -19.79 0.28 4.54
C PRO A 92 -19.19 0.11 5.93
N GLY A 93 -19.57 0.99 6.85
CA GLY A 93 -19.15 0.94 8.26
C GLY A 93 -17.77 1.55 8.55
N LEU A 94 -17.04 2.05 7.54
CA LEU A 94 -15.77 2.77 7.75
C LEU A 94 -15.99 4.26 8.03
N SER A 95 -15.14 4.82 8.89
CA SER A 95 -15.06 6.27 9.14
C SER A 95 -14.47 7.01 7.95
N ASP A 96 -14.68 8.32 7.86
CA ASP A 96 -14.10 9.14 6.78
C ASP A 96 -12.57 9.02 6.74
N GLU A 97 -11.91 9.01 7.90
CA GLU A 97 -10.46 8.83 8.01
C GLU A 97 -10.00 7.49 7.43
N GLN A 98 -10.69 6.40 7.78
CA GLN A 98 -10.37 5.07 7.26
C GLN A 98 -10.59 4.99 5.75
N ILE A 99 -11.64 5.64 5.24
CA ILE A 99 -11.93 5.70 3.81
C ILE A 99 -10.84 6.50 3.08
N MET A 100 -10.45 7.68 3.59
CA MET A 100 -9.37 8.49 3.02
C MET A 100 -8.07 7.71 2.96
N GLN A 101 -7.67 7.04 4.05
CA GLN A 101 -6.45 6.23 4.07
C GLN A 101 -6.46 5.11 3.01
N ARG A 102 -7.61 4.47 2.80
CA ARG A 102 -7.77 3.43 1.76
C ARG A 102 -7.69 4.01 0.36
N LEU A 103 -8.32 5.16 0.13
CA LEU A 103 -8.26 5.86 -1.14
C LEU A 103 -6.85 6.36 -1.45
N ASP A 104 -6.12 6.89 -0.46
CA ASP A 104 -4.71 7.29 -0.58
C ASP A 104 -3.84 6.08 -0.96
N THR A 105 -3.96 4.97 -0.23
CA THR A 105 -3.20 3.74 -0.51
C THR A 105 -3.50 3.20 -1.91
N LEU A 106 -4.77 3.22 -2.31
CA LEU A 106 -5.17 2.76 -3.63
C LEU A 106 -4.64 3.70 -4.73
N ALA A 107 -4.67 5.00 -4.49
CA ALA A 107 -4.20 5.99 -5.45
C ALA A 107 -2.69 5.93 -5.64
N GLU A 108 -1.92 5.74 -4.56
CA GLU A 108 -0.47 5.49 -4.66
C GLU A 108 -0.19 4.26 -5.53
N ARG A 109 -0.94 3.16 -5.32
CA ARG A 109 -0.76 1.93 -6.11
C ARG A 109 -1.17 2.08 -7.58
N LEU A 110 -2.18 2.91 -7.87
CA LEU A 110 -2.70 3.10 -9.22
C LEU A 110 -2.10 4.31 -9.95
N GLY A 111 -1.23 5.09 -9.31
CA GLY A 111 -0.67 6.32 -9.88
C GLY A 111 -1.68 7.48 -9.99
N GLY A 112 -2.60 7.61 -9.02
CA GLY A 112 -3.54 8.74 -8.89
C GLY A 112 -4.94 8.52 -9.51
N LEU A 113 -5.19 7.42 -10.21
CA LEU A 113 -6.44 7.15 -10.94
C LEU A 113 -7.54 6.48 -10.07
N VAL A 114 -7.96 7.14 -8.99
CA VAL A 114 -9.03 6.64 -8.11
C VAL A 114 -10.37 7.35 -8.32
N LEU A 115 -10.33 8.62 -8.73
CA LEU A 115 -11.53 9.37 -9.07
C LEU A 115 -11.93 9.12 -10.53
N GLY A 116 -13.20 8.75 -10.74
CA GLY A 116 -13.86 8.71 -12.02
C GLY A 116 -14.63 10.00 -12.34
N TYR A 117 -15.61 9.90 -13.23
CA TYR A 117 -16.38 11.06 -13.70
C TYR A 117 -17.21 11.73 -12.59
N ARG A 118 -17.21 13.07 -12.55
CA ARG A 118 -17.98 13.92 -11.60
C ARG A 118 -17.62 13.75 -10.12
N GLY A 119 -16.36 13.48 -9.81
CA GLY A 119 -15.92 13.37 -8.41
C GLY A 119 -16.57 12.20 -7.69
N LYS A 120 -16.66 11.05 -8.37
CA LYS A 120 -17.04 9.77 -7.79
C LYS A 120 -15.85 8.84 -7.84
N VAL A 121 -15.80 7.85 -6.95
CA VAL A 121 -14.79 6.79 -7.07
C VAL A 121 -15.04 6.03 -8.38
N ASP A 122 -13.99 5.83 -9.16
CA ASP A 122 -14.07 5.02 -10.38
C ASP A 122 -14.58 3.62 -10.04
N TRP A 123 -15.43 3.04 -10.88
CA TRP A 123 -16.07 1.75 -10.58
C TRP A 123 -15.05 0.62 -10.43
N ARG A 124 -13.94 0.64 -11.19
CA ARG A 124 -12.88 -0.37 -11.09
C ARG A 124 -12.10 -0.19 -9.80
N ALA A 125 -11.79 1.06 -9.44
CA ALA A 125 -11.19 1.39 -8.14
C ALA A 125 -12.11 0.94 -6.98
N GLY A 126 -13.41 1.17 -7.07
CA GLY A 126 -14.41 0.74 -6.09
C GLY A 126 -14.44 -0.78 -5.90
N ARG A 127 -14.42 -1.57 -6.98
CA ARG A 127 -14.36 -3.04 -6.87
C ARG A 127 -13.08 -3.53 -6.19
N ILE A 128 -11.96 -2.86 -6.42
CA ILE A 128 -10.69 -3.19 -5.77
C ILE A 128 -10.81 -2.96 -4.25
N LEU A 129 -11.38 -1.84 -3.83
CA LEU A 129 -11.63 -1.55 -2.41
C LEU A 129 -12.50 -2.62 -1.73
N VAL A 130 -13.56 -3.06 -2.42
CA VAL A 130 -14.43 -4.14 -1.91
C VAL A 130 -13.68 -5.45 -1.79
N ALA A 131 -12.89 -5.82 -2.80
CA ALA A 131 -12.11 -7.05 -2.78
C ALA A 131 -11.08 -7.08 -1.64
N GLU A 132 -10.36 -5.98 -1.43
CA GLU A 132 -9.39 -5.86 -0.34
C GLU A 132 -10.05 -5.91 1.04
N THR A 133 -11.18 -5.23 1.19
CA THR A 133 -11.95 -5.25 2.44
C THR A 133 -12.47 -6.66 2.72
N GLY A 134 -12.97 -7.33 1.68
CA GLY A 134 -13.40 -8.73 1.76
C GLY A 134 -12.26 -9.67 2.15
N HIS A 135 -11.09 -9.52 1.54
CA HIS A 135 -9.92 -10.35 1.87
C HIS A 135 -9.50 -10.19 3.33
N GLN A 136 -9.40 -8.95 3.82
CA GLN A 136 -9.05 -8.70 5.21
C GLN A 136 -10.10 -9.15 6.22
N LEU A 137 -11.37 -9.20 5.84
CA LEU A 137 -12.42 -9.79 6.67
C LEU A 137 -12.29 -11.31 6.71
N LEU A 138 -11.99 -11.94 5.58
CA LEU A 138 -11.77 -13.38 5.48
C LEU A 138 -10.52 -13.80 6.27
N ASP A 139 -9.42 -13.07 6.19
CA ASP A 139 -8.21 -13.35 6.96
C ASP A 139 -8.49 -13.29 8.46
N ARG A 140 -9.16 -12.22 8.92
CA ARG A 140 -9.57 -12.09 10.34
C ARG A 140 -10.52 -13.21 10.78
N ALA A 141 -11.43 -13.64 9.92
CA ALA A 141 -12.33 -14.74 10.22
C ALA A 141 -11.56 -16.07 10.30
N ALA A 142 -10.62 -16.31 9.39
CA ALA A 142 -9.77 -17.49 9.40
C ALA A 142 -8.91 -17.55 10.67
N ASP A 143 -8.29 -16.44 11.07
CA ASP A 143 -7.51 -16.33 12.30
C ASP A 143 -8.36 -16.60 13.55
N ALA A 144 -9.57 -16.04 13.59
CA ALA A 144 -10.51 -16.25 14.69
C ALA A 144 -10.97 -17.73 14.78
N VAL A 145 -11.25 -18.36 13.64
CA VAL A 145 -11.61 -19.79 13.57
C VAL A 145 -10.42 -20.64 14.02
N GLY A 146 -9.21 -20.38 13.53
CA GLY A 146 -8.01 -21.11 13.94
C GLY A 146 -7.73 -20.99 15.44
N THR A 147 -7.96 -19.81 16.03
CA THR A 147 -7.86 -19.61 17.49
C THR A 147 -8.91 -20.44 18.24
N ALA A 148 -10.16 -20.47 17.76
CA ALA A 148 -11.22 -21.27 18.35
C ALA A 148 -10.93 -22.78 18.26
N GLU A 149 -10.40 -23.26 17.13
CA GLU A 149 -9.97 -24.66 16.96
C GLU A 149 -8.88 -25.04 17.98
N GLN A 150 -7.89 -24.19 18.20
CA GLN A 150 -6.85 -24.42 19.20
C GLN A 150 -7.42 -24.52 20.62
N HIS A 151 -8.38 -23.67 20.98
CA HIS A 151 -9.05 -23.74 22.27
C HIS A 151 -9.84 -25.05 22.44
N LEU A 152 -10.58 -25.47 21.42
CA LEU A 152 -11.33 -26.73 21.44
C LEU A 152 -10.42 -27.96 21.56
N ALA A 153 -9.30 -27.97 20.84
CA ALA A 153 -8.30 -29.03 20.97
C ALA A 153 -7.72 -29.11 22.39
N GLY A 154 -7.45 -27.95 23.02
CA GLY A 154 -7.03 -27.88 24.42
C GLY A 154 -8.06 -28.46 25.39
N TYR A 155 -9.35 -28.18 25.18
CA TYR A 155 -10.41 -28.79 25.99
C TYR A 155 -10.49 -30.30 25.81
N GLN A 156 -10.35 -30.81 24.58
CA GLN A 156 -10.37 -32.24 24.33
C GLN A 156 -9.21 -32.96 25.01
N GLN A 157 -8.00 -32.39 24.96
CA GLN A 157 -6.84 -32.93 25.68
C GLN A 157 -7.06 -32.95 27.20
N ALA A 158 -7.67 -31.92 27.77
CA ALA A 158 -8.00 -31.89 29.19
C ALA A 158 -9.02 -32.98 29.57
N VAL A 159 -10.02 -33.21 28.72
CA VAL A 159 -11.00 -34.30 28.89
C VAL A 159 -10.32 -35.67 28.87
N ASP A 160 -9.39 -35.90 27.94
CA ASP A 160 -8.65 -37.18 27.85
C ASP A 160 -7.77 -37.43 29.09
N GLN A 161 -7.11 -36.38 29.61
CA GLN A 161 -6.35 -36.45 30.86
C GLN A 161 -7.24 -36.77 32.06
N LEU A 162 -8.39 -36.11 32.19
CA LEU A 162 -9.36 -36.39 33.25
C LEU A 162 -9.93 -37.82 33.14
N GLY A 163 -10.16 -38.31 31.92
CA GLY A 163 -10.55 -39.71 31.67
C GLY A 163 -9.51 -40.70 32.17
N THR A 164 -8.23 -40.42 31.95
CA THR A 164 -7.11 -41.23 32.45
C THR A 164 -7.06 -41.22 33.98
N VAL A 165 -7.15 -40.04 34.61
CA VAL A 165 -7.17 -39.92 36.08
C VAL A 165 -8.36 -40.68 36.69
N LYS A 166 -9.54 -40.59 36.07
CA LYS A 166 -10.71 -41.35 36.50
C LYS A 166 -10.48 -42.86 36.44
N ALA A 167 -9.88 -43.36 35.35
CA ALA A 167 -9.59 -44.78 35.18
C ALA A 167 -8.62 -45.31 36.25
N GLU A 168 -7.57 -44.53 36.58
CA GLU A 168 -6.63 -44.85 37.66
C GLU A 168 -7.32 -44.88 39.03
N LEU A 169 -8.16 -43.88 39.32
CA LEU A 169 -8.95 -43.86 40.57
C LEU A 169 -9.88 -45.07 40.67
N ASP A 170 -10.53 -45.47 39.59
CA ASP A 170 -11.38 -46.66 39.53
C ASP A 170 -10.57 -47.96 39.71
N HIS A 171 -9.31 -47.99 39.27
CA HIS A 171 -8.39 -49.11 39.51
C HIS A 171 -8.01 -49.21 41.00
N VAL A 172 -7.56 -48.10 41.58
CA VAL A 172 -7.22 -48.00 43.01
C VAL A 172 -8.41 -48.35 43.90
N ARG A 173 -9.60 -47.86 43.56
CA ARG A 173 -10.84 -48.20 44.27
C ARG A 173 -11.11 -49.71 44.25
N ARG A 174 -10.99 -50.36 43.09
CA ARG A 174 -11.17 -51.81 42.97
C ARG A 174 -10.16 -52.59 43.79
N PHE A 175 -8.89 -52.16 43.80
CA PHE A 175 -7.85 -52.77 44.63
C PHE A 175 -8.22 -52.72 46.12
N PHE A 176 -8.58 -51.55 46.65
CA PHE A 176 -8.93 -51.43 48.06
C PHE A 176 -10.22 -52.16 48.43
N THR A 177 -11.22 -52.20 47.54
CA THR A 177 -12.42 -53.02 47.75
C THR A 177 -12.05 -54.50 47.85
N HIS A 178 -11.22 -55.00 46.94
CA HIS A 178 -10.77 -56.39 46.96
C HIS A 178 -9.99 -56.74 48.25
N GLU A 179 -9.03 -55.90 48.65
CA GLU A 179 -8.28 -56.07 49.90
C GLU A 179 -9.19 -56.08 51.15
N SER A 180 -10.26 -55.27 51.13
CA SER A 180 -11.20 -55.19 52.26
C SER A 180 -12.15 -56.40 52.38
N GLU A 181 -12.31 -57.19 51.31
CA GLU A 181 -13.21 -58.34 51.22
C GLU A 181 -12.50 -59.70 51.42
N LEU A 182 -11.17 -59.71 51.54
CA LEU A 182 -10.40 -60.92 51.81
C LEU A 182 -10.68 -61.44 53.24
N PRO A 183 -10.98 -62.74 53.42
CA PRO A 183 -11.17 -63.31 54.75
C PRO A 183 -9.82 -63.35 55.49
N ARG A 184 -9.84 -62.95 56.78
CA ARG A 184 -8.69 -63.05 57.68
C ARG A 184 -8.21 -64.50 57.88
#